data_AF-A0AAE3PJ60-F1
#
_entry.id   AF-A0AAE3PJ60-F1
#
_cell.length_a   1.000
_cell.length_b   1.000
_cell.length_c   1.000
_cell.angle_alpha   90.00
_cell.angle_beta   90.00
_cell.angle_gamma   90.00
#
_symmetry.space_group_name_H-M   'P 1'
#
loop_
_entity.id
_entity.type
_entity.pdbx_description
1 polymer ?
#
loop_
_entity_poly.entity_id
_entity_poly.type
_entity_poly.pdbx_seq_one_letter_code
_entity_poly.pdbx_strand_id
1 'polypeptide(L)'
;MPTIEHRSPDRKVALAPDLRDLDPRTVRAWTERMAVRPLGGGRYAVDSQSGATYVVDVPDHRCTCPDHEIRGEHCKHLRRVAIEITAHRVPPPGKRAVPCGVCGTETFVPEAEAPPHVCAHCNLEPGTVVLDRETGDRLTVTEVTATAADEYVIEAVDETVADYPGNRGYPTDDLVVHAVYVGDAARHDEPRTYAFPHSRLRRTDDAAVVA
;
A
#
# COMPACT_ATOMS: atom_id res chain seq x y z
N MET A 1 22.10 -33.60 8.77
CA MET A 1 21.39 -32.39 8.32
C MET A 1 22.44 -31.29 8.21
N PRO A 2 22.82 -30.83 7.00
CA PRO A 2 23.82 -29.79 6.86
C PRO A 2 23.24 -28.46 7.37
N THR A 3 23.91 -27.87 8.36
CA THR A 3 23.57 -26.56 8.93
C THR A 3 23.88 -25.49 7.87
N ILE A 4 22.86 -24.76 7.42
CA ILE A 4 23.06 -23.61 6.54
C ILE A 4 23.59 -22.48 7.44
N GLU A 5 24.90 -22.24 7.42
CA GLU A 5 25.50 -21.08 8.07
C GLU A 5 25.09 -19.82 7.30
N HIS A 6 24.15 -19.05 7.84
CA HIS A 6 23.81 -17.72 7.34
C HIS A 6 24.94 -16.74 7.67
N ARG A 7 25.95 -16.69 6.80
CA ARG A 7 26.95 -15.61 6.82
C ARG A 7 26.27 -14.32 6.34
N SER A 8 25.73 -13.57 7.29
CA SER A 8 25.28 -12.21 7.01
C SER A 8 26.51 -11.39 6.56
N PRO A 9 26.52 -10.76 5.37
CA PRO A 9 27.64 -9.92 5.00
C PRO A 9 27.68 -8.71 5.95
N ASP A 10 28.70 -8.65 6.82
CA ASP A 10 28.91 -7.58 7.82
C ASP A 10 29.01 -6.18 7.22
N ARG A 11 29.21 -6.08 5.90
CA ARG A 11 29.38 -4.81 5.21
C ARG A 11 28.03 -4.25 4.75
N LYS A 12 27.58 -3.19 5.42
CA LYS A 12 26.52 -2.32 4.91
C LYS A 12 27.00 -1.63 3.63
N VAL A 13 26.31 -1.83 2.53
CA VAL A 13 26.61 -1.23 1.21
C VAL A 13 25.39 -0.44 0.74
N ALA A 14 25.63 0.66 0.02
CA ALA A 14 24.56 1.43 -0.60
C ALA A 14 23.86 0.61 -1.69
N LEU A 15 22.53 0.73 -1.78
CA LEU A 15 21.74 0.12 -2.85
C LEU A 15 21.94 0.83 -4.20
N ALA A 16 22.49 2.05 -4.21
CA ALA A 16 22.87 2.75 -5.43
C ALA A 16 24.19 2.14 -5.95
N PRO A 17 24.17 1.38 -7.05
CA PRO A 17 25.37 0.70 -7.51
C PRO A 17 26.30 1.68 -8.24
N ASP A 18 27.61 1.47 -8.11
CA ASP A 18 28.57 2.12 -9.01
C ASP A 18 28.49 1.44 -10.38
N LEU A 19 27.95 2.16 -11.38
CA LEU A 19 27.74 1.60 -12.71
C LEU A 19 29.05 1.13 -13.40
N ARG A 20 30.21 1.63 -12.97
CA ARG A 20 31.52 1.23 -13.50
C ARG A 20 31.89 -0.20 -13.14
N ASP A 21 31.33 -0.71 -12.05
CA ASP A 21 31.61 -2.05 -11.51
C ASP A 21 30.57 -3.09 -11.97
N LEU A 22 29.58 -2.68 -12.77
CA LEU A 22 28.49 -3.56 -13.22
C LEU A 22 28.76 -4.14 -14.61
N ASP A 23 28.22 -5.34 -14.87
CA ASP A 23 28.25 -5.91 -16.20
C ASP A 23 27.45 -5.04 -17.21
N PRO A 24 27.80 -5.03 -18.51
CA PRO A 24 27.16 -4.16 -19.49
C PRO A 24 25.64 -4.29 -19.58
N ARG A 25 25.05 -5.47 -19.33
CA ARG A 25 23.60 -5.66 -19.37
C ARG A 25 22.94 -5.06 -18.14
N THR A 26 23.57 -5.15 -16.98
CA THR A 26 23.14 -4.45 -15.78
C THR A 26 23.21 -2.94 -15.97
N VAL A 27 24.31 -2.41 -16.55
CA VAL A 27 24.39 -0.97 -16.87
C VAL A 27 23.24 -0.54 -17.76
N ARG A 28 22.96 -1.27 -18.85
CA ARG A 28 21.83 -0.97 -19.75
C ARG A 28 20.47 -1.06 -19.06
N ALA A 29 20.31 -2.01 -18.14
CA ALA A 29 19.09 -2.13 -17.34
C ALA A 29 18.86 -0.90 -16.45
N TRP A 30 19.92 -0.20 -16.02
CA TRP A 30 19.81 1.05 -15.26
C TRP A 30 19.65 2.28 -16.16
N THR A 31 20.36 2.34 -17.29
CA THR A 31 20.53 3.59 -18.05
C THR A 31 19.66 3.73 -19.29
N GLU A 32 19.22 2.63 -19.92
CA GLU A 32 18.36 2.74 -21.10
C GLU A 32 16.96 3.21 -20.72
N ARG A 33 16.38 4.03 -21.61
CA ARG A 33 15.00 4.49 -21.52
C ARG A 33 14.07 3.30 -21.75
N MET A 34 13.53 2.76 -20.65
CA MET A 34 12.56 1.69 -20.67
C MET A 34 11.38 2.05 -19.78
N ALA A 35 10.17 1.74 -20.22
CA ALA A 35 8.98 1.84 -19.38
C ALA A 35 8.54 0.44 -18.96
N VAL A 36 8.16 0.27 -17.70
CA VAL A 36 7.67 -0.99 -17.14
C VAL A 36 6.21 -0.81 -16.73
N ARG A 37 5.35 -1.71 -17.19
CA ARG A 37 3.91 -1.70 -16.90
C ARG A 37 3.47 -3.06 -16.36
N PRO A 38 2.81 -3.15 -15.20
CA PRO A 38 2.32 -4.42 -14.67
C PRO A 38 1.18 -4.99 -15.54
N LEU A 39 1.13 -6.31 -15.66
CA LEU A 39 0.09 -7.06 -16.38
C LEU A 39 -0.73 -7.99 -15.47
N GLY A 40 -0.42 -8.01 -14.17
CA GLY A 40 -1.00 -8.95 -13.19
C GLY A 40 -0.30 -10.32 -13.18
N GLY A 41 -0.45 -11.04 -12.07
CA GLY A 41 0.17 -12.35 -11.85
C GLY A 41 1.71 -12.29 -11.79
N GLY A 42 2.28 -11.15 -11.40
CA GLY A 42 3.74 -10.96 -11.41
C GLY A 42 4.38 -10.85 -12.81
N ARG A 43 3.58 -10.53 -13.82
CA ARG A 43 4.05 -10.27 -15.19
C ARG A 43 4.10 -8.78 -15.49
N TYR A 44 5.05 -8.38 -16.33
CA TYR A 44 5.32 -6.99 -16.67
C TYR A 44 5.63 -6.83 -18.16
N ALA A 45 5.02 -5.84 -18.80
CA ALA A 45 5.43 -5.37 -20.12
C ALA A 45 6.57 -4.37 -19.97
N VAL A 46 7.64 -4.56 -20.74
CA VAL A 46 8.80 -3.68 -20.80
C VAL A 46 8.91 -3.09 -22.20
N ASP A 47 8.57 -1.81 -22.32
CA ASP A 47 8.78 -1.04 -23.55
C ASP A 47 10.25 -0.64 -23.60
N SER A 48 11.01 -1.22 -24.52
CA SER A 48 12.46 -1.04 -24.62
C SER A 48 12.84 0.21 -25.41
N GLN A 49 14.08 0.68 -25.23
CA GLN A 49 14.60 1.83 -25.98
C GLN A 49 14.59 1.65 -27.51
N SER A 50 14.63 0.39 -27.99
CA SER A 50 14.55 0.10 -29.43
C SER A 50 13.12 0.16 -29.99
N GLY A 51 12.11 0.46 -29.16
CA GLY A 51 10.70 0.48 -29.54
C GLY A 51 10.00 -0.88 -29.52
N ALA A 52 10.71 -1.96 -29.15
CA ALA A 52 10.10 -3.28 -28.98
C ALA A 52 9.57 -3.44 -27.55
N THR A 53 8.46 -4.15 -27.39
CA THR A 53 7.89 -4.51 -26.09
C THR A 53 8.13 -5.98 -25.80
N TYR A 54 8.62 -6.28 -24.61
CA TYR A 54 8.82 -7.66 -24.13
C TYR A 54 8.03 -7.91 -22.86
N VAL A 55 7.57 -9.14 -22.65
CA VAL A 55 6.92 -9.55 -21.40
C VAL A 55 7.96 -10.23 -20.52
N VAL A 56 7.99 -9.83 -19.26
CA VAL A 56 8.78 -10.42 -18.19
C VAL A 56 7.83 -11.12 -17.23
N ASP A 57 8.08 -12.40 -16.97
CA ASP A 57 7.43 -13.18 -15.94
C ASP A 57 8.41 -13.34 -14.77
N VAL A 58 8.17 -12.62 -13.68
CA VAL A 58 9.07 -12.64 -12.53
C VAL A 58 8.99 -13.98 -11.79
N PRO A 59 7.81 -14.53 -11.46
CA PRO A 59 7.69 -15.86 -10.84
C PRO A 59 8.42 -16.97 -11.58
N ASP A 60 8.30 -17.01 -12.92
CA ASP A 60 8.95 -18.04 -13.73
C ASP A 60 10.37 -17.67 -14.17
N HIS A 61 10.87 -16.49 -13.77
CA HIS A 61 12.16 -15.93 -14.20
C HIS A 61 12.34 -15.88 -15.73
N ARG A 62 11.26 -15.60 -16.47
CA ARG A 62 11.23 -15.62 -17.94
C ARG A 62 11.12 -14.24 -18.54
N CYS A 63 11.65 -14.09 -19.76
CA CYS A 63 11.42 -12.92 -20.59
C CYS A 63 11.25 -13.33 -22.05
N THR A 64 10.32 -12.70 -22.77
CA THR A 64 10.06 -12.96 -24.20
C THR A 64 11.06 -12.27 -25.12
N CYS A 65 12.20 -11.79 -24.61
CA CYS A 65 13.21 -11.17 -25.44
C CYS A 65 14.16 -12.21 -26.03
N PRO A 66 14.76 -11.96 -27.22
CA PRO A 66 15.68 -12.90 -27.84
C PRO A 66 16.86 -13.31 -26.95
N ASP A 67 17.37 -12.41 -26.12
CA ASP A 67 18.48 -12.72 -25.18
C ASP A 67 18.09 -13.80 -24.17
N HIS A 68 16.84 -13.84 -23.75
CA HIS A 68 16.37 -14.87 -22.83
C HIS A 68 15.89 -16.11 -23.57
N GLU A 69 15.04 -15.97 -24.59
CA GLU A 69 14.43 -17.11 -25.29
C GLU A 69 15.46 -17.94 -26.08
N ILE A 70 16.45 -17.29 -26.68
CA ILE A 70 17.45 -17.96 -27.54
C ILE A 70 18.71 -18.33 -26.75
N ARG A 71 19.16 -17.44 -25.86
CA ARG A 71 20.45 -17.59 -25.17
C ARG A 71 20.32 -18.06 -23.72
N GLY A 72 19.11 -18.10 -23.15
CA GLY A 72 18.88 -18.45 -21.74
C GLY A 72 19.52 -17.46 -20.76
N GLU A 73 19.88 -16.26 -21.22
CA GLU A 73 20.59 -15.30 -20.37
C GLU A 73 19.62 -14.60 -19.42
N HIS A 74 20.15 -14.19 -18.26
CA HIS A 74 19.51 -13.14 -17.48
C HIS A 74 19.62 -11.86 -18.31
N CYS A 75 18.52 -11.37 -18.86
CA CYS A 75 18.52 -10.23 -19.78
C CYS A 75 18.43 -8.90 -19.02
N LYS A 76 18.58 -7.77 -19.73
CA LYS A 76 18.41 -6.43 -19.14
C LYS A 76 16.97 -6.15 -18.70
N HIS A 77 15.97 -6.78 -19.31
CA HIS A 77 14.56 -6.55 -18.99
C HIS A 77 14.19 -7.14 -17.63
N LEU A 78 14.62 -8.38 -17.33
CA LEU A 78 14.49 -8.99 -16.00
C LEU A 78 15.10 -8.10 -14.91
N ARG A 79 16.31 -7.57 -15.15
CA ARG A 79 16.98 -6.64 -14.24
C ARG A 79 16.21 -5.33 -14.09
N ARG A 80 15.73 -4.73 -15.19
CA ARG A 80 14.94 -3.50 -15.15
C ARG A 80 13.68 -3.67 -14.33
N VAL A 81 12.94 -4.77 -14.50
CA VAL A 81 11.74 -5.07 -13.70
C VAL A 81 12.09 -5.17 -12.22
N ALA A 82 13.15 -5.89 -11.86
CA ALA A 82 13.61 -5.98 -10.47
C ALA A 82 13.97 -4.60 -9.88
N ILE A 83 14.60 -3.72 -10.67
CA ILE A 83 14.92 -2.35 -10.26
C ILE A 83 13.65 -1.54 -9.99
N GLU A 84 12.67 -1.54 -10.90
CA GLU A 84 11.43 -0.77 -10.73
C GLU A 84 10.58 -1.27 -9.55
N ILE A 85 10.53 -2.60 -9.32
CA ILE A 85 9.87 -3.19 -8.14
C ILE A 85 10.58 -2.72 -6.86
N THR A 86 11.91 -2.82 -6.82
CA THR A 86 12.70 -2.41 -5.64
C THR A 86 12.56 -0.92 -5.36
N ALA A 87 12.44 -0.11 -6.41
CA ALA A 87 12.19 1.33 -6.32
C ALA A 87 10.73 1.69 -5.97
N HIS A 88 9.85 0.71 -5.73
CA HIS A 88 8.42 0.90 -5.42
C HIS A 88 7.66 1.69 -6.50
N ARG A 89 8.09 1.58 -7.77
CA ARG A 89 7.44 2.26 -8.91
C ARG A 89 6.42 1.40 -9.64
N VAL A 90 6.51 0.09 -9.47
CA VAL A 90 5.54 -0.88 -9.97
C VAL A 90 5.24 -1.88 -8.85
N PRO A 91 4.04 -2.47 -8.80
CA PRO A 91 3.70 -3.41 -7.75
C PRO A 91 4.60 -4.65 -7.83
N PRO A 92 5.02 -5.24 -6.69
CA PRO A 92 5.71 -6.53 -6.68
C PRO A 92 4.78 -7.68 -7.11
N PRO A 93 5.31 -8.87 -7.43
CA PRO A 93 4.49 -10.04 -7.75
C PRO A 93 3.45 -10.35 -6.67
N GLY A 94 2.23 -10.71 -7.10
CA GLY A 94 1.09 -10.98 -6.22
C GLY A 94 0.40 -9.73 -5.66
N LYS A 95 0.85 -8.53 -6.05
CA LYS A 95 0.20 -7.26 -5.71
C LYS A 95 -0.25 -6.49 -6.95
N ARG A 96 -1.22 -5.60 -6.76
CA ARG A 96 -1.69 -4.63 -7.74
C ARG A 96 -1.62 -3.21 -7.17
N ALA A 97 -1.42 -2.24 -8.04
CA ALA A 97 -1.48 -0.83 -7.72
C ALA A 97 -2.94 -0.36 -7.69
N VAL A 98 -3.32 0.34 -6.63
CA VAL A 98 -4.65 0.93 -6.43
C VAL A 98 -4.51 2.30 -5.78
N PRO A 99 -5.41 3.26 -6.07
CA PRO A 99 -5.49 4.47 -5.28
C PRO A 99 -5.95 4.13 -3.86
N CYS A 100 -5.38 4.80 -2.86
CA CYS A 100 -5.91 4.77 -1.50
C CYS A 100 -7.29 5.41 -1.46
N GLY A 101 -8.28 4.75 -0.85
CA GLY A 101 -9.65 5.26 -0.69
C GLY A 101 -9.81 6.45 0.25
N VAL A 102 -8.71 6.96 0.84
CA VAL A 102 -8.72 8.14 1.72
C VAL A 102 -7.92 9.29 1.10
N CYS A 103 -6.64 9.07 0.80
CA CYS A 103 -5.76 10.14 0.29
C CYS A 103 -5.49 10.09 -1.23
N GLY A 104 -6.03 9.09 -1.94
CA GLY A 104 -5.84 8.91 -3.38
C GLY A 104 -4.43 8.47 -3.81
N THR A 105 -3.44 8.44 -2.90
CA THR A 105 -2.07 8.03 -3.22
C THR A 105 -2.04 6.56 -3.62
N GLU A 106 -1.28 6.23 -4.66
CA GLU A 106 -1.09 4.85 -5.12
C GLU A 106 -0.46 3.99 -4.02
N THR A 107 -1.05 2.82 -3.77
CA THR A 107 -0.58 1.82 -2.82
C THR A 107 -0.66 0.43 -3.44
N PHE A 108 0.15 -0.50 -2.92
CA PHE A 108 0.21 -1.86 -3.43
C PHE A 108 -0.50 -2.83 -2.48
N VAL A 109 -1.63 -3.37 -2.94
CA VAL A 109 -2.45 -4.35 -2.20
C VAL A 109 -2.31 -5.75 -2.83
N PRO A 110 -2.53 -6.84 -2.08
CA PRO A 110 -2.65 -8.17 -2.68
C PRO A 110 -3.68 -8.19 -3.82
N GLU A 111 -3.44 -8.97 -4.86
CA GLU A 111 -4.33 -8.99 -6.05
C GLU A 111 -5.79 -9.35 -5.69
N ALA A 112 -5.96 -10.29 -4.76
CA ALA A 112 -7.26 -10.76 -4.29
C ALA A 112 -7.85 -9.94 -3.11
N GLU A 113 -7.16 -8.88 -2.67
CA GLU A 113 -7.63 -8.05 -1.56
C GLU A 113 -8.93 -7.34 -1.96
N ALA A 114 -9.94 -7.40 -1.10
CA ALA A 114 -11.19 -6.68 -1.26
C ALA A 114 -11.06 -5.24 -0.71
N PRO A 115 -11.91 -4.29 -1.15
CA PRO A 115 -11.98 -2.97 -0.52
C PRO A 115 -12.37 -3.06 0.97
N PRO A 116 -12.02 -2.05 1.80
CA PRO A 116 -11.36 -0.81 1.42
C PRO A 116 -9.85 -0.96 1.18
N HIS A 117 -9.31 -0.18 0.24
CA HIS A 117 -7.87 -0.11 0.01
C HIS A 117 -7.30 1.14 0.64
N VAL A 118 -6.57 0.98 1.75
CA VAL A 118 -5.95 2.09 2.47
C VAL A 118 -4.43 1.98 2.46
N CYS A 119 -3.73 3.09 2.24
CA CYS A 119 -2.28 3.11 2.35
C CYS A 119 -1.85 3.02 3.82
N ALA A 120 -0.61 2.63 4.09
CA ALA A 120 -0.10 2.47 5.47
C ALA A 120 -0.23 3.75 6.33
N HIS A 121 -0.20 4.93 5.69
CA HIS A 121 -0.38 6.20 6.37
C HIS A 121 -1.84 6.42 6.83
N CYS A 122 -2.80 6.08 5.98
CA CYS A 122 -4.23 6.23 6.26
C CYS A 122 -4.83 5.01 6.99
N ASN A 123 -4.13 3.88 7.09
CA ASN A 123 -4.69 2.67 7.67
C ASN A 123 -4.97 2.81 9.18
N LEU A 124 -6.24 2.87 9.61
CA LEU A 124 -6.56 2.86 11.03
C LEU A 124 -6.83 1.42 11.47
N GLU A 125 -5.84 0.78 12.09
CA GLU A 125 -5.99 -0.61 12.52
C GLU A 125 -6.94 -0.72 13.71
N PRO A 126 -7.76 -1.79 13.80
CA PRO A 126 -8.54 -2.07 15.00
C PRO A 126 -7.67 -1.99 16.25
N GLY A 127 -8.16 -1.29 17.28
CA GLY A 127 -7.43 -1.00 18.51
C GLY A 127 -6.63 0.31 18.50
N THR A 128 -6.45 0.96 17.35
CA THR A 128 -5.76 2.26 17.28
C THR A 128 -6.53 3.31 18.07
N VAL A 129 -5.84 4.05 18.94
CA VAL A 129 -6.42 5.22 19.61
C VAL A 129 -6.30 6.43 18.68
N VAL A 130 -7.43 7.09 18.47
CA VAL A 130 -7.57 8.28 17.64
C VAL A 130 -8.23 9.40 18.42
N LEU A 131 -7.99 10.63 17.98
CA LEU A 131 -8.62 11.84 18.46
C LEU A 131 -9.74 12.23 17.51
N ASP A 132 -10.95 12.43 18.02
CA ASP A 132 -11.99 13.12 17.29
C ASP A 132 -11.65 14.62 17.22
N ARG A 133 -11.48 15.13 16.00
CA ARG A 133 -11.12 16.53 15.76
C ARG A 133 -12.22 17.53 16.15
N GLU A 134 -13.48 17.10 16.21
CA GLU A 134 -14.60 17.97 16.56
C GLU A 134 -14.74 18.17 18.06
N THR A 135 -14.53 17.12 18.84
CA THR A 135 -14.75 17.11 20.29
C THR A 135 -13.46 17.18 21.10
N GLY A 136 -12.34 16.72 20.52
CA GLY A 136 -11.10 16.49 21.24
C GLY A 136 -11.09 15.21 22.09
N ASP A 137 -12.13 14.38 21.98
CA ASP A 137 -12.23 13.12 22.71
C ASP A 137 -11.41 12.02 22.05
N ARG A 138 -11.03 11.02 22.86
CA ARG A 138 -10.28 9.84 22.39
C ARG A 138 -11.23 8.68 22.13
N LEU A 139 -11.00 8.01 21.00
CA LEU A 139 -11.73 6.83 20.57
C LEU A 139 -10.77 5.70 20.23
N THR A 140 -11.24 4.48 20.37
CA THR A 140 -10.58 3.28 19.87
C THR A 140 -11.27 2.83 18.61
N VAL A 141 -10.50 2.72 17.53
CA VAL A 141 -10.98 2.25 16.22
C VAL A 141 -11.36 0.77 16.34
N THR A 142 -12.51 0.38 15.80
CA THR A 142 -12.93 -1.02 15.70
C THR A 142 -12.80 -1.54 14.27
N GLU A 143 -13.12 -0.71 13.27
CA GLU A 143 -13.05 -1.10 11.85
C GLU A 143 -13.00 0.13 10.94
N VAL A 144 -12.33 0.00 9.79
CA VAL A 144 -12.50 0.90 8.65
C VAL A 144 -13.32 0.17 7.59
N THR A 145 -14.50 0.69 7.28
CA THR A 145 -15.44 0.07 6.35
C THR A 145 -15.09 0.39 4.89
N ALA A 146 -15.67 -0.36 3.96
CA ALA A 146 -15.59 -0.07 2.52
C ALA A 146 -16.61 0.99 2.04
N THR A 147 -17.52 1.44 2.91
CA THR A 147 -18.64 2.31 2.56
C THR A 147 -18.27 3.78 2.73
N ALA A 148 -18.65 4.61 1.77
CA ALA A 148 -18.47 6.05 1.84
C ALA A 148 -19.47 6.69 2.83
N ALA A 149 -19.10 7.84 3.39
CA ALA A 149 -19.90 8.51 4.40
C ALA A 149 -21.27 8.99 3.91
N ASP A 150 -21.42 9.31 2.62
CA ASP A 150 -22.68 9.66 1.96
C ASP A 150 -23.55 8.45 1.59
N GLU A 151 -23.00 7.25 1.64
CA GLU A 151 -23.73 5.99 1.41
C GLU A 151 -24.11 5.29 2.73
N TYR A 152 -23.33 5.50 3.79
CA TYR A 152 -23.54 4.84 5.07
C TYR A 152 -24.67 5.51 5.86
N VAL A 153 -25.79 4.81 6.06
CA VAL A 153 -26.93 5.29 6.85
C VAL A 153 -26.80 4.90 8.32
N ILE A 154 -26.95 5.87 9.21
CA ILE A 154 -27.05 5.66 10.64
C ILE A 154 -28.51 5.35 10.98
N GLU A 155 -28.84 4.06 11.11
CA GLU A 155 -30.24 3.58 11.29
C GLU A 155 -31.00 4.27 12.43
N ALA A 156 -30.30 4.62 13.52
CA ALA A 156 -30.92 5.24 14.69
C ALA A 156 -31.51 6.64 14.42
N VAL A 157 -31.03 7.34 13.39
CA VAL A 157 -31.43 8.71 13.05
C VAL A 157 -31.90 8.87 11.60
N ASP A 158 -31.81 7.81 10.79
CA ASP A 158 -32.17 7.81 9.36
C ASP A 158 -31.47 8.91 8.54
N GLU A 159 -30.20 9.17 8.88
CA GLU A 159 -29.32 10.13 8.18
C GLU A 159 -28.00 9.45 7.80
N THR A 160 -27.36 9.93 6.74
CA THR A 160 -26.03 9.42 6.36
C THR A 160 -24.96 9.92 7.32
N VAL A 161 -23.80 9.25 7.37
CA VAL A 161 -22.65 9.74 8.14
C VAL A 161 -22.22 11.12 7.62
N ALA A 162 -22.25 11.38 6.32
CA ALA A 162 -21.89 12.67 5.74
C ALA A 162 -22.87 13.79 6.11
N ASP A 163 -24.17 13.50 6.13
CA ASP A 163 -25.22 14.51 6.40
C ASP A 163 -25.39 14.81 7.89
N TYR A 164 -24.93 13.91 8.76
CA TYR A 164 -25.02 14.09 10.20
C TYR A 164 -24.42 15.44 10.62
N PRO A 165 -25.11 16.27 11.43
CA PRO A 165 -24.70 17.66 11.67
C PRO A 165 -23.26 17.86 12.15
N GLY A 166 -22.72 16.92 12.94
CA GLY A 166 -21.35 16.94 13.44
C GLY A 166 -20.27 16.56 12.42
N ASN A 167 -20.64 16.13 11.21
CA ASN A 167 -19.72 15.72 10.15
C ASN A 167 -19.70 16.72 8.97
N ARG A 168 -20.45 17.82 9.06
CA ARG A 168 -20.42 18.86 8.03
C ARG A 168 -19.02 19.46 7.92
N GLY A 169 -18.47 19.44 6.72
CA GLY A 169 -17.13 19.95 6.42
C GLY A 169 -16.05 18.89 6.23
N TYR A 170 -16.37 17.61 6.48
CA TYR A 170 -15.57 16.47 6.04
C TYR A 170 -15.96 16.05 4.61
N PRO A 171 -15.07 15.37 3.85
CA PRO A 171 -15.41 14.84 2.53
C PRO A 171 -16.60 13.88 2.62
N THR A 172 -17.53 13.99 1.66
CA THR A 172 -18.74 13.15 1.64
C THR A 172 -18.44 11.72 1.22
N ASP A 173 -17.40 11.54 0.40
CA ASP A 173 -16.90 10.26 -0.09
C ASP A 173 -15.88 9.60 0.85
N ASP A 174 -15.69 10.15 2.05
CA ASP A 174 -14.74 9.64 3.02
C ASP A 174 -15.16 8.24 3.52
N LEU A 175 -14.20 7.34 3.73
CA LEU A 175 -14.53 6.02 4.26
C LEU A 175 -15.07 6.14 5.69
N VAL A 176 -16.06 5.32 6.02
CA VAL A 176 -16.59 5.30 7.39
C VAL A 176 -15.71 4.46 8.29
N VAL A 177 -15.37 5.03 9.45
CA VAL A 177 -14.65 4.38 10.53
C VAL A 177 -15.60 4.14 11.69
N HIS A 178 -15.66 2.90 12.13
CA HIS A 178 -16.32 2.53 13.38
C HIS A 178 -15.33 2.71 14.54
N ALA A 179 -15.79 3.38 15.59
CA ALA A 179 -14.98 3.63 16.77
C ALA A 179 -15.83 3.73 18.03
N VAL A 180 -15.20 3.45 19.16
CA VAL A 180 -15.81 3.48 20.49
C VAL A 180 -15.07 4.51 21.33
N TYR A 181 -15.78 5.36 22.08
CA TYR A 181 -15.13 6.28 23.01
C TYR A 181 -14.39 5.50 24.10
N VAL A 182 -13.13 5.88 24.36
CA VAL A 182 -12.29 5.20 25.37
C VAL A 182 -12.96 5.18 26.76
N GLY A 183 -13.63 6.28 27.12
CA GLY A 183 -14.35 6.37 28.38
C GLY A 183 -15.57 5.45 28.47
N ASP A 184 -16.19 5.12 27.34
CA ASP A 184 -17.34 4.20 27.27
C ASP A 184 -16.88 2.74 27.33
N ALA A 185 -15.83 2.42 26.57
CA ALA A 185 -15.19 1.09 26.58
C ALA A 185 -14.68 0.68 27.96
N ALA A 186 -14.28 1.64 28.81
CA ALA A 186 -13.84 1.36 30.18
C ALA A 186 -15.00 1.13 31.17
N ARG A 187 -16.23 1.51 30.82
CA ARG A 187 -17.36 1.56 31.75
C ARG A 187 -18.44 0.52 31.45
N HIS A 188 -18.45 -0.05 30.26
CA HIS A 188 -19.49 -0.96 29.80
C HIS A 188 -18.88 -2.20 29.14
N ASP A 189 -19.46 -3.37 29.43
CA ASP A 189 -19.05 -4.64 28.80
C ASP A 189 -19.38 -4.67 27.29
N GLU A 190 -20.41 -3.93 26.88
CA GLU A 190 -20.84 -3.75 25.48
C GLU A 190 -20.92 -2.25 25.17
N PRO A 191 -19.79 -1.60 24.89
CA PRO A 191 -19.77 -0.17 24.63
C PRO A 191 -20.37 0.16 23.26
N ARG A 192 -20.89 1.37 23.12
CA ARG A 192 -21.57 1.79 21.88
C ARG A 192 -20.56 2.09 20.78
N THR A 193 -20.78 1.51 19.61
CA THR A 193 -20.02 1.81 18.39
C THR A 193 -20.63 2.99 17.66
N TYR A 194 -19.77 3.92 17.25
CA TYR A 194 -20.13 5.13 16.50
C TYR A 194 -19.46 5.11 15.14
N ALA A 195 -20.07 5.78 14.16
CA ALA A 195 -19.57 5.88 12.79
C ALA A 195 -19.12 7.31 12.48
N PHE A 196 -17.92 7.47 11.92
CA PHE A 196 -17.33 8.77 11.60
C PHE A 196 -16.69 8.76 10.20
N PRO A 197 -16.61 9.91 9.51
CA PRO A 197 -15.71 10.09 8.37
C PRO A 197 -14.27 9.83 8.80
N HIS A 198 -13.49 9.09 8.02
CA HIS A 198 -12.10 8.74 8.34
C HIS A 198 -11.25 9.96 8.71
N SER A 199 -11.31 11.01 7.90
CA SER A 199 -10.54 12.24 8.05
C SER A 199 -10.93 13.08 9.28
N ARG A 200 -12.07 12.79 9.94
CA ARG A 200 -12.43 13.35 11.25
C ARG A 200 -11.58 12.78 12.38
N LEU A 201 -11.08 11.56 12.22
CA LEU A 201 -10.29 10.87 13.21
C LEU A 201 -8.80 11.05 12.94
N ARG A 202 -8.09 11.65 13.89
CA ARG A 202 -6.64 11.85 13.80
C ARG A 202 -5.93 10.82 14.66
N ARG A 203 -4.94 10.11 14.12
CA ARG A 203 -4.01 9.32 14.97
C ARG A 203 -3.38 10.23 16.02
N THR A 204 -3.48 9.83 17.29
CA THR A 204 -2.67 10.46 18.34
C THR A 204 -1.27 9.88 18.22
N ASP A 205 -0.24 10.72 18.09
CA ASP A 205 1.12 10.24 18.19
C ASP A 205 1.32 9.62 19.59
N ASP A 206 1.72 8.36 19.66
CA ASP A 206 1.92 7.58 20.91
C ASP A 206 3.00 8.15 21.86
N ALA A 207 3.55 9.34 21.56
CA ALA A 207 4.59 9.98 22.36
C ALA A 207 4.08 10.73 23.61
N ALA A 208 2.76 10.74 23.88
CA ALA A 208 2.18 11.49 25.00
C ALA A 208 1.31 10.62 25.94
N VAL A 209 1.71 9.38 26.20
CA VAL A 209 1.14 8.54 27.26
C VAL A 209 2.26 7.99 28.15
N VAL A 210 2.99 8.87 28.85
CA VAL A 210 3.44 8.74 30.25
C VAL A 210 3.99 10.12 30.67
N ALA A 211 3.25 10.85 31.52
CA ALA A 211 3.78 11.83 32.45
C ALA A 211 2.81 11.94 33.64
#